data_AF-A0A7S3PTZ6-F1
#
_entry.id   AF-A0A7S3PTZ6-F1
#
_cell.length_a   1.000
_cell.length_b   1.000
_cell.length_c   1.000
_cell.angle_alpha   90.00
_cell.angle_beta   90.00
_cell.angle_gamma   90.00
#
_symmetry.space_group_name_H-M   'P 1'
#
loop_
_entity.id
_entity.type
_entity.pdbx_description
1 polymer ?
#
loop_
_entity_poly.entity_id
_entity_poly.type
_entity_poly.pdbx_seq_one_letter_code
_entity_poly.pdbx_strand_id
1 'polypeptide(L)'
;MGAVHGVYLKYVGLSAVSYAGFTMLLANDPESAELLTLSGGFRNIVAGAGAFSASSLFRTSALRLGAAAILKYSTILNGTIACLFKAEVGMGLIGKSSETGQIPLWSYILYFPFHLPSTLYTRIHANNDAKKKPPVPPASEVQPGWYVGGCYSDKLGKEWGGVVDLTVEFPEKCINSTKHYHHVAVWDGVPPSPAKIEEAANFAVEARKSGDVLVHCAHGRGRSTTLMCAALVRAGLFGTWQEAFEKGIKPGRSVCKLNRRMRDALTEWQKKYVDTKKMT
;
A
#
# COMPACT_ATOMS: atom_id res chain seq x y z
N MET A 1 11.24 14.71 -6.37
CA MET A 1 10.08 14.70 -5.45
C MET A 1 8.86 13.90 -5.96
N GLY A 2 8.91 13.17 -7.10
CA GLY A 2 7.69 12.74 -7.80
C GLY A 2 6.89 11.50 -7.32
N ALA A 3 7.49 10.52 -6.63
CA ALA A 3 6.78 9.24 -6.37
C ALA A 3 5.81 9.29 -5.16
N VAL A 4 6.23 9.88 -4.04
CA VAL A 4 5.39 9.96 -2.81
C VAL A 4 4.23 10.94 -3.01
N HIS A 5 4.47 12.03 -3.74
CA HIS A 5 3.41 12.98 -4.10
C HIS A 5 2.35 12.32 -4.98
N GLY A 6 2.73 11.45 -5.92
CA GLY A 6 1.78 10.73 -6.77
C GLY A 6 0.84 9.80 -5.97
N VAL A 7 1.36 9.11 -4.95
CA VAL A 7 0.54 8.24 -4.10
C VAL A 7 -0.38 9.04 -3.17
N TYR A 8 0.11 10.13 -2.58
CA TYR A 8 -0.74 11.04 -1.81
C TYR A 8 -1.86 11.66 -2.67
N LEU A 9 -1.51 12.12 -3.88
CA LEU A 9 -2.48 12.69 -4.83
C LEU A 9 -3.56 11.68 -5.24
N LYS A 10 -3.29 10.37 -5.21
CA LYS A 10 -4.30 9.35 -5.47
C LYS A 10 -5.45 9.45 -4.46
N TYR A 11 -5.14 9.54 -3.16
CA TYR A 11 -6.17 9.61 -2.12
C TYR A 11 -6.88 10.96 -2.11
N VAL A 12 -6.13 12.06 -2.29
CA VAL A 12 -6.72 13.40 -2.43
C VAL A 12 -7.62 13.49 -3.66
N GLY A 13 -7.18 12.97 -4.80
CA GLY A 13 -7.93 12.94 -6.05
C GLY A 13 -9.20 12.10 -5.94
N LEU A 14 -9.12 10.90 -5.34
CA LEU A 14 -10.30 10.07 -5.07
C LEU A 14 -11.29 10.78 -4.15
N SER A 15 -10.80 11.43 -3.10
CA SER A 15 -11.63 12.25 -2.20
C SER A 15 -12.32 13.39 -2.96
N ALA A 16 -11.58 14.15 -3.76
CA ALA A 16 -12.11 15.30 -4.50
C ALA A 16 -13.13 14.90 -5.58
N VAL A 17 -12.85 13.84 -6.35
CA VAL A 17 -13.78 13.34 -7.37
C VAL A 17 -15.03 12.76 -6.71
N SER A 18 -14.89 12.04 -5.60
CA SER A 18 -16.04 11.54 -4.84
C SER A 18 -16.89 12.70 -4.30
N TYR A 19 -16.26 13.77 -3.82
CA TYR A 19 -16.96 14.96 -3.34
C TYR A 19 -17.70 15.68 -4.49
N ALA A 20 -17.05 15.87 -5.64
CA ALA A 20 -17.68 16.45 -6.81
C ALA A 20 -18.93 15.63 -7.23
N GLY A 21 -18.80 14.31 -7.33
CA GLY A 21 -19.93 13.44 -7.65
C GLY A 21 -21.05 13.50 -6.60
N PHE A 22 -20.71 13.52 -5.31
CA PHE A 22 -21.67 13.71 -4.22
C PHE A 22 -22.45 15.03 -4.37
N THR A 23 -21.75 16.15 -4.60
CA THR A 23 -22.38 17.45 -4.79
C THR A 23 -23.25 17.50 -6.05
N MET A 24 -22.83 16.90 -7.16
CA MET A 24 -23.63 16.82 -8.39
C MET A 24 -24.91 16.01 -8.17
N LEU A 25 -24.84 14.89 -7.43
CA LEU A 25 -26.01 14.08 -7.13
C LEU A 25 -27.01 14.80 -6.23
N LEU A 26 -26.63 15.83 -5.47
CA LEU A 26 -27.52 16.52 -4.53
C LEU A 26 -27.76 17.99 -4.86
N ALA A 27 -27.19 18.51 -5.96
CA ALA A 27 -27.22 19.93 -6.32
C ALA A 27 -28.63 20.56 -6.38
N ASN A 28 -29.65 19.76 -6.69
CA ASN A 28 -31.05 20.19 -6.78
C ASN A 28 -31.94 19.50 -5.74
N ASP A 29 -31.37 18.98 -4.65
CA ASP A 29 -32.09 18.22 -3.62
C ASP A 29 -31.55 18.53 -2.20
N PRO A 30 -31.92 19.69 -1.65
CA PRO A 30 -31.45 20.13 -0.34
C PRO A 30 -31.95 19.26 0.83
N GLU A 31 -33.12 18.62 0.70
CA GLU A 31 -33.66 17.71 1.71
C GLU A 31 -32.80 16.44 1.84
N SER A 32 -32.44 15.81 0.72
CA SER A 32 -31.52 14.67 0.72
C SER A 32 -30.10 15.05 1.18
N ALA A 33 -29.67 16.28 0.91
CA ALA A 33 -28.39 16.80 1.41
C ALA A 33 -28.40 16.92 2.94
N GLU A 34 -29.48 17.44 3.53
CA GLU A 34 -29.65 17.52 4.99
C GLU A 34 -29.67 16.13 5.62
N LEU A 35 -30.38 15.15 5.05
CA LEU A 35 -30.42 13.77 5.53
C LEU A 35 -29.02 13.15 5.64
N LEU A 36 -28.17 13.43 4.66
CA LEU A 36 -26.82 12.89 4.63
C LEU A 36 -25.87 13.64 5.56
N THR A 37 -26.23 14.79 6.15
CA THR A 37 -25.43 15.42 7.22
C THR A 37 -25.43 14.60 8.51
N LEU A 38 -24.39 14.77 9.34
CA LEU A 38 -24.31 14.10 10.64
C LEU A 38 -25.47 14.49 11.56
N SER A 39 -25.80 15.79 11.59
CA SER A 39 -26.91 16.33 12.38
C SER A 39 -28.27 15.89 11.83
N GLY A 40 -28.49 15.92 10.51
CA GLY A 40 -29.75 15.50 9.90
C GLY A 40 -29.99 14.00 10.06
N GLY A 41 -28.98 13.17 9.81
CA GLY A 41 -29.05 11.73 10.05
C GLY A 41 -29.36 11.40 11.52
N PHE A 42 -28.67 12.05 12.47
CA PHE A 42 -28.93 11.83 13.91
C PHE A 42 -30.34 12.30 14.32
N ARG A 43 -30.78 13.48 13.89
CA ARG A 43 -32.15 13.98 14.15
C ARG A 43 -33.20 13.00 13.63
N ASN A 44 -32.97 12.39 12.48
CA ASN A 44 -33.90 11.42 11.89
C ASN A 44 -33.91 10.07 12.61
N ILE A 45 -32.76 9.59 13.08
CA ILE A 45 -32.69 8.38 13.92
C ILE A 45 -33.45 8.62 15.24
N VAL A 46 -33.26 9.80 15.85
CA VAL A 46 -33.90 10.17 17.12
C VAL A 46 -35.40 10.46 16.97
N ALA A 47 -35.83 11.06 15.85
CA ALA A 47 -37.23 11.38 15.59
C ALA A 47 -38.09 10.14 15.25
N GLY A 48 -37.47 8.97 15.05
CA GLY A 48 -38.15 7.76 14.57
C GLY A 48 -38.59 7.89 13.10
N ALA A 49 -38.75 6.77 12.40
CA ALA A 49 -39.07 6.70 10.97
C ALA A 49 -40.40 7.38 10.54
N GLY A 50 -41.15 8.01 11.47
CA GLY A 50 -42.45 8.64 11.24
C GLY A 50 -42.41 10.13 10.89
N ALA A 51 -41.26 10.80 10.93
CA ALA A 51 -41.16 12.24 10.64
C ALA A 51 -40.86 12.58 9.16
N PHE A 52 -41.00 11.61 8.25
CA PHE A 52 -40.85 11.85 6.81
C PHE A 52 -42.22 11.77 6.14
N SER A 53 -42.65 12.86 5.48
CA SER A 53 -43.70 12.75 4.48
C SER A 53 -43.19 11.81 3.40
N ALA A 54 -43.88 10.69 3.15
CA ALA A 54 -43.51 9.73 2.12
C ALA A 54 -43.24 10.40 0.75
N SER A 55 -43.83 11.59 0.50
CA SER A 55 -43.68 12.36 -0.73
C SER A 55 -42.25 12.80 -1.10
N SER A 56 -41.32 12.98 -0.16
CA SER A 56 -39.94 13.41 -0.48
C SER A 56 -39.00 12.23 -0.83
N LEU A 57 -39.23 11.05 -0.24
CA LEU A 57 -38.59 9.80 -0.69
C LEU A 57 -39.02 9.39 -2.11
N PHE A 58 -40.19 9.83 -2.57
CA PHE A 58 -40.70 9.56 -3.93
C PHE A 58 -40.11 10.48 -5.01
N ARG A 59 -39.49 11.63 -4.67
CA ARG A 59 -38.87 12.54 -5.66
C ARG A 59 -37.44 12.15 -6.05
N THR A 60 -36.72 11.51 -5.14
CA THR A 60 -35.32 11.12 -5.34
C THR A 60 -35.20 9.62 -5.25
N SER A 61 -34.81 8.97 -6.34
CA SER A 61 -34.73 7.51 -6.37
C SER A 61 -33.79 7.00 -5.26
N ALA A 62 -34.18 5.94 -4.56
CA ALA A 62 -33.34 5.31 -3.53
C ALA A 62 -31.92 4.99 -4.04
N LEU A 63 -31.79 4.72 -5.34
CA LEU A 63 -30.52 4.55 -6.04
C LEU A 63 -29.65 5.82 -5.99
N ARG A 64 -30.23 7.00 -6.22
CA ARG A 64 -29.52 8.29 -6.18
C ARG A 64 -29.06 8.63 -4.76
N LEU A 65 -29.92 8.39 -3.76
CA LEU A 65 -29.56 8.60 -2.36
C LEU A 65 -28.46 7.63 -1.90
N GLY A 66 -28.56 6.34 -2.27
CA GLY A 66 -27.53 5.34 -2.00
C GLY A 66 -26.18 5.68 -2.66
N ALA A 67 -26.20 6.10 -3.94
CA ALA A 67 -25.00 6.54 -4.64
C ALA A 67 -24.36 7.78 -3.97
N ALA A 68 -25.17 8.76 -3.55
CA ALA A 68 -24.68 9.93 -2.82
C ALA A 68 -24.06 9.54 -1.47
N ALA A 69 -24.66 8.63 -0.71
CA ALA A 69 -24.11 8.12 0.54
C ALA A 69 -22.74 7.45 0.34
N ILE A 70 -22.61 6.60 -0.69
CA ILE A 70 -21.34 5.93 -1.05
C ILE A 70 -20.26 6.96 -1.41
N LEU A 71 -20.59 7.97 -2.22
CA LEU A 71 -19.63 9.00 -2.62
C LEU A 71 -19.22 9.89 -1.44
N LYS A 72 -20.17 10.23 -0.56
CA LYS A 72 -19.85 10.93 0.70
C LYS A 72 -18.90 10.11 1.57
N TYR A 73 -19.20 8.82 1.75
CA TYR A 73 -18.36 7.91 2.51
C TYR A 73 -16.95 7.81 1.92
N SER A 74 -16.85 7.61 0.60
CA SER A 74 -15.58 7.59 -0.14
C SER A 74 -14.77 8.88 0.04
N THR A 75 -15.44 10.04 0.05
CA THR A 75 -14.82 11.35 0.30
C THR A 75 -14.16 11.39 1.68
N ILE A 76 -14.94 11.13 2.74
CA ILE A 76 -14.45 11.21 4.12
C ILE A 76 -13.33 10.18 4.34
N LEU A 77 -13.52 8.95 3.87
CA LEU A 77 -12.56 7.87 4.05
C LEU A 77 -11.22 8.17 3.37
N ASN A 78 -11.23 8.51 2.07
CA ASN A 78 -9.99 8.79 1.34
C ASN A 78 -9.31 10.09 1.81
N GLY A 79 -10.08 11.10 2.20
CA GLY A 79 -9.55 12.31 2.85
C GLY A 79 -8.85 11.98 4.16
N THR A 80 -9.44 11.13 4.99
CA THR A 80 -8.83 10.66 6.25
C THR A 80 -7.56 9.86 5.99
N ILE A 81 -7.59 8.92 5.05
CA ILE A 81 -6.39 8.15 4.65
C ILE A 81 -5.29 9.08 4.12
N ALA A 82 -5.63 10.11 3.34
CA ALA A 82 -4.65 11.10 2.89
C ALA A 82 -3.98 11.85 4.06
N CYS A 83 -4.76 12.24 5.07
CA CYS A 83 -4.22 12.86 6.30
C CYS A 83 -3.30 11.89 7.06
N LEU A 84 -3.74 10.65 7.30
CA LEU A 84 -2.94 9.63 8.00
C LEU A 84 -1.67 9.28 7.23
N PHE A 85 -1.76 9.21 5.90
CA PHE A 85 -0.62 9.03 5.01
C PHE A 85 0.41 10.16 5.19
N LYS A 86 -0.06 11.41 5.18
CA LYS A 86 0.79 12.59 5.31
C LYS A 86 1.44 12.69 6.69
N ALA A 87 0.72 12.28 7.73
CA ALA A 87 1.19 12.23 9.11
C ALA A 87 2.00 10.95 9.43
N GLU A 88 2.04 9.98 8.51
CA GLU A 88 2.76 8.70 8.66
C GLU A 88 2.32 7.91 9.88
N VAL A 89 1.02 7.93 10.16
CA VAL A 89 0.37 7.19 11.23
C VAL A 89 -0.64 6.18 10.67
N GLY A 90 -1.05 5.23 11.50
CA GLY A 90 -2.07 4.25 11.13
C GLY A 90 -1.61 3.25 10.07
N MET A 91 -0.31 2.91 10.00
CA MET A 91 0.23 1.97 9.01
C MET A 91 -0.45 0.59 9.02
N GLY A 92 -1.07 0.20 10.13
CA GLY A 92 -1.84 -1.05 10.26
C GLY A 92 -3.37 -0.88 10.17
N LEU A 93 -3.89 0.30 9.81
CA LEU A 93 -5.32 0.64 9.89
C LEU A 93 -6.23 -0.32 9.10
N ILE A 94 -5.70 -0.85 7.99
CA ILE A 94 -6.40 -1.79 7.09
C ILE A 94 -6.51 -3.20 7.71
N GLY A 95 -5.83 -3.47 8.82
CA GLY A 95 -6.01 -4.69 9.60
C GLY A 95 -5.44 -5.95 8.96
N LYS A 96 -4.50 -5.81 8.03
CA LYS A 96 -3.77 -6.96 7.47
C LYS A 96 -3.03 -7.70 8.58
N SER A 97 -3.21 -9.02 8.62
CA SER A 97 -2.55 -9.88 9.62
C SER A 97 -1.05 -9.94 9.37
N SER A 98 -0.26 -9.73 10.43
CA SER A 98 1.19 -9.87 10.40
C SER A 98 1.65 -11.33 10.30
N GLU A 99 0.79 -12.29 10.65
CA GLU A 99 1.10 -13.72 10.64
C GLU A 99 0.75 -14.36 9.30
N THR A 100 -0.45 -14.09 8.78
CA THR A 100 -0.98 -14.77 7.58
C THR A 100 -0.88 -13.91 6.32
N GLY A 101 -0.55 -12.63 6.46
CA GLY A 101 -0.57 -11.67 5.36
C GLY A 101 -1.97 -11.46 4.75
N GLN A 102 -3.03 -11.97 5.37
CA GLN A 102 -4.38 -11.83 4.84
C GLN A 102 -5.07 -10.59 5.38
N ILE A 103 -5.96 -10.03 4.56
CA ILE A 103 -6.81 -8.89 4.91
C ILE A 103 -8.18 -9.43 5.31
N PRO A 104 -8.71 -9.07 6.49
CA PRO A 104 -9.98 -9.60 6.97
C PRO A 104 -11.17 -9.03 6.18
N LEU A 105 -12.28 -9.78 6.13
CA LEU A 105 -13.47 -9.39 5.37
C LEU A 105 -14.04 -8.03 5.78
N TRP A 106 -14.02 -7.71 7.08
CA TRP A 106 -14.49 -6.42 7.58
C TRP A 106 -13.71 -5.25 6.96
N SER A 107 -12.42 -5.43 6.65
CA SER A 107 -11.61 -4.40 6.00
C SER A 107 -12.08 -4.19 4.55
N TYR A 108 -12.38 -5.25 3.82
CA TYR A 108 -12.92 -5.10 2.47
C TYR A 108 -14.28 -4.39 2.46
N ILE A 109 -15.14 -4.64 3.46
CA ILE A 109 -16.44 -3.98 3.60
C ILE A 109 -16.26 -2.51 3.98
N LEU A 110 -15.44 -2.21 4.98
CA LEU A 110 -15.25 -0.84 5.47
C LEU A 110 -14.40 -0.02 4.48
N TYR A 111 -13.28 -0.55 4.03
CA TYR A 111 -12.32 0.15 3.18
C TYR A 111 -12.49 -0.14 1.68
N PHE A 112 -13.66 -0.57 1.22
CA PHE A 112 -13.89 -0.80 -0.23
C PHE A 112 -13.52 0.40 -1.13
N PRO A 113 -13.78 1.67 -0.76
CA PRO A 113 -13.40 2.82 -1.60
C PRO A 113 -11.88 3.04 -1.66
N PHE A 114 -11.12 2.40 -0.77
CA PHE A 114 -9.66 2.37 -0.78
C PHE A 114 -9.11 1.13 -1.52
N HIS A 115 -9.67 -0.05 -1.27
CA HIS A 115 -9.22 -1.30 -1.86
C HIS A 115 -9.49 -1.38 -3.37
N LEU A 116 -10.68 -0.95 -3.83
CA LEU A 116 -11.06 -1.07 -5.24
C LEU A 116 -10.13 -0.27 -6.16
N PRO A 117 -9.89 1.04 -5.93
CA PRO A 117 -8.98 1.80 -6.79
C PRO A 117 -7.54 1.31 -6.69
N SER A 118 -7.10 0.85 -5.51
CA SER A 118 -5.75 0.31 -5.30
C SER A 118 -5.54 -0.98 -6.10
N THR A 119 -6.49 -1.91 -6.02
CA THR A 119 -6.45 -3.17 -6.76
C THR A 119 -6.52 -2.93 -8.26
N LEU A 120 -7.41 -2.06 -8.71
CA LEU A 120 -7.54 -1.72 -10.13
C LEU A 120 -6.26 -1.07 -10.67
N TYR A 121 -5.72 -0.07 -9.95
CA TYR A 121 -4.49 0.60 -10.33
C TYR A 121 -3.32 -0.38 -10.43
N THR A 122 -3.12 -1.23 -9.43
CA THR A 122 -2.02 -2.21 -9.42
C THR A 122 -2.20 -3.30 -10.47
N ARG A 123 -3.43 -3.72 -10.77
CA ARG A 123 -3.72 -4.63 -11.89
C ARG A 123 -3.42 -4.00 -13.24
N ILE A 124 -3.85 -2.76 -13.49
CA ILE A 124 -3.54 -2.02 -14.72
C ILE A 124 -2.03 -1.84 -14.86
N HIS A 125 -1.35 -1.47 -13.78
CA HIS A 125 0.10 -1.31 -13.77
C HIS A 125 0.81 -2.63 -14.11
N ALA A 126 0.40 -3.75 -13.51
CA ALA A 126 0.95 -5.07 -13.80
C ALA A 126 0.72 -5.50 -15.26
N ASN A 127 -0.47 -5.23 -15.81
CA ASN A 127 -0.78 -5.50 -17.22
C ASN A 127 0.06 -4.64 -18.18
N ASN A 128 0.29 -3.37 -17.84
CA ASN A 128 1.15 -2.48 -18.62
C ASN A 128 2.62 -2.94 -18.56
N ASP A 129 3.07 -3.39 -17.39
CA ASP A 129 4.41 -3.95 -17.20
C ASP A 129 4.65 -5.22 -18.02
N ALA A 130 3.65 -6.10 -18.13
CA ALA A 130 3.71 -7.29 -18.97
C ALA A 130 3.78 -6.97 -20.48
N LYS A 131 3.29 -5.79 -20.91
CA LYS A 131 3.31 -5.34 -22.31
C LYS A 131 4.58 -4.56 -22.69
N LYS A 132 5.46 -4.25 -21.75
CA LYS A 132 6.74 -3.56 -22.04
C LYS A 132 7.68 -4.44 -22.85
N LYS A 133 8.67 -3.81 -23.49
CA LYS A 133 9.74 -4.48 -24.24
C LYS A 133 11.10 -4.07 -23.67
N PRO A 134 11.80 -4.95 -22.93
CA PRO A 134 11.35 -6.27 -22.46
C PRO A 134 10.24 -6.16 -21.39
N PRO A 135 9.43 -7.22 -21.18
CA PRO A 135 8.42 -7.26 -20.12
C PRO A 135 9.07 -7.13 -18.74
N VAL A 136 8.36 -6.50 -17.81
CA VAL A 136 8.79 -6.44 -16.41
C VAL A 136 8.18 -7.64 -15.69
N PRO A 137 8.98 -8.62 -15.23
CA PRO A 137 8.44 -9.79 -14.57
C PRO A 137 7.87 -9.43 -13.19
N PRO A 138 6.94 -10.24 -12.64
CA PRO A 138 6.32 -9.96 -11.35
C PRO A 138 7.33 -9.82 -10.20
N ALA A 139 8.40 -10.61 -10.26
CA ALA A 139 9.62 -10.47 -9.45
C ALA A 139 10.85 -10.77 -10.31
N SER A 140 12.01 -10.25 -9.91
CA SER A 140 13.29 -10.50 -10.57
C SER A 140 14.31 -10.92 -9.53
N GLU A 141 15.12 -11.93 -9.85
CA GLU A 141 16.34 -12.20 -9.11
C GLU A 141 17.31 -11.05 -9.36
N VAL A 142 17.77 -10.42 -8.28
CA VAL A 142 18.69 -9.28 -8.34
C VAL A 142 20.12 -9.72 -7.99
N GLN A 143 20.24 -10.70 -7.11
CA GLN A 143 21.47 -11.40 -6.74
C GLN A 143 21.11 -12.87 -6.47
N PRO A 144 22.05 -13.82 -6.50
CA PRO A 144 21.75 -15.24 -6.29
C PRO A 144 20.92 -15.53 -5.02
N GLY A 145 19.67 -15.94 -5.22
CA GLY A 145 18.66 -16.22 -4.18
C GLY A 145 18.01 -15.00 -3.52
N TRP A 146 18.16 -13.80 -4.09
CA TRP A 146 17.57 -12.55 -3.61
C TRP A 146 16.67 -11.93 -4.68
N TYR A 147 15.39 -11.74 -4.37
CA TYR A 147 14.37 -11.33 -5.33
C TYR A 147 13.67 -10.04 -4.92
N VAL A 148 13.43 -9.16 -5.89
CA VAL A 148 12.60 -7.96 -5.73
C VAL A 148 11.36 -8.07 -6.61
N GLY A 149 10.17 -7.90 -6.02
CA GLY A 149 8.91 -8.11 -6.74
C GLY A 149 7.72 -7.26 -6.31
N GLY A 150 6.60 -7.44 -7.00
CA GLY A 150 5.30 -6.85 -6.70
C GLY A 150 4.34 -7.84 -6.01
N CYS A 151 3.10 -7.42 -5.76
CA CYS A 151 2.08 -8.26 -5.12
C CYS A 151 1.51 -9.39 -6.02
N TYR A 152 2.11 -9.62 -7.18
CA TYR A 152 1.79 -10.71 -8.12
C TYR A 152 2.97 -11.69 -8.27
N SER A 153 3.89 -11.71 -7.30
CA SER A 153 5.08 -12.57 -7.33
C SER A 153 4.74 -14.07 -7.26
N ASP A 154 3.53 -14.41 -6.82
CA ASP A 154 2.95 -15.77 -6.87
C ASP A 154 2.97 -16.38 -8.27
N LYS A 155 2.88 -15.53 -9.31
CA LYS A 155 2.94 -15.96 -10.71
C LYS A 155 4.28 -16.56 -11.13
N LEU A 156 5.34 -16.46 -10.31
CA LEU A 156 6.59 -17.15 -10.57
C LEU A 156 6.50 -18.65 -10.25
N GLY A 157 5.50 -19.10 -9.49
CA GLY A 157 5.35 -20.51 -9.10
C GLY A 157 6.53 -21.03 -8.26
N LYS A 158 7.06 -20.17 -7.39
CA LYS A 158 8.30 -20.41 -6.65
C LYS A 158 8.04 -20.62 -5.16
N GLU A 159 8.79 -21.56 -4.58
CA GLU A 159 8.91 -21.74 -3.13
C GLU A 159 9.96 -20.77 -2.56
N TRP A 160 9.60 -20.10 -1.46
CA TRP A 160 10.40 -19.07 -0.81
C TRP A 160 10.93 -19.56 0.54
N GLY A 161 12.23 -19.38 0.74
CA GLY A 161 12.84 -19.44 2.07
C GLY A 161 12.26 -18.36 2.99
N GLY A 162 12.04 -17.15 2.45
CA GLY A 162 11.20 -16.17 3.13
C GLY A 162 10.67 -15.06 2.25
N VAL A 163 9.60 -14.43 2.73
CA VAL A 163 8.95 -13.28 2.11
C VAL A 163 8.92 -12.12 3.09
N VAL A 164 9.44 -10.97 2.65
CA VAL A 164 9.20 -9.70 3.31
C VAL A 164 8.21 -8.86 2.50
N ASP A 165 7.09 -8.59 3.12
CA ASP A 165 5.93 -7.95 2.51
C ASP A 165 5.72 -6.54 3.07
N LEU A 166 5.89 -5.54 2.21
CA LEU A 166 5.74 -4.13 2.58
C LEU A 166 4.36 -3.56 2.22
N THR A 167 3.37 -4.40 1.93
CA THR A 167 2.01 -3.98 1.55
C THR A 167 1.06 -4.08 2.72
N VAL A 168 0.18 -3.10 2.85
CA VAL A 168 -0.95 -3.11 3.79
C VAL A 168 -2.27 -3.21 3.02
N GLU A 169 -2.22 -2.88 1.73
CA GLU A 169 -3.34 -2.71 0.82
C GLU A 169 -3.74 -4.00 0.07
N PHE A 170 -2.86 -5.01 0.04
CA PHE A 170 -3.03 -6.27 -0.69
C PHE A 170 -2.82 -7.48 0.22
N PRO A 171 -3.54 -8.60 0.02
CA PRO A 171 -3.23 -9.86 0.68
C PRO A 171 -1.91 -10.45 0.17
N GLU A 172 -1.20 -11.20 1.02
CA GLU A 172 -0.03 -11.96 0.61
C GLU A 172 -0.43 -13.19 -0.19
N LYS A 173 0.16 -13.36 -1.38
CA LYS A 173 -0.21 -14.44 -2.32
C LYS A 173 0.77 -15.59 -2.34
N CYS A 174 2.01 -15.35 -1.96
CA CYS A 174 3.04 -16.37 -1.79
C CYS A 174 2.96 -17.05 -0.41
N ILE A 175 2.00 -16.72 0.45
CA ILE A 175 1.97 -17.18 1.85
C ILE A 175 2.05 -18.71 1.97
N ASN A 176 1.37 -19.44 1.09
CA ASN A 176 1.34 -20.91 1.11
C ASN A 176 2.61 -21.56 0.55
N SER A 177 3.45 -20.82 -0.18
CA SER A 177 4.72 -21.26 -0.73
C SER A 177 5.91 -20.59 -0.03
N THR A 178 5.73 -20.18 1.21
CA THR A 178 6.72 -19.43 2.00
C THR A 178 6.96 -20.08 3.34
N LYS A 179 8.23 -20.35 3.66
CA LYS A 179 8.60 -20.93 4.96
C LYS A 179 8.56 -19.89 6.09
N HIS A 180 9.11 -18.69 5.83
CA HIS A 180 9.17 -17.60 6.81
C HIS A 180 8.53 -16.35 6.23
N TYR A 181 7.50 -15.82 6.89
CA TYR A 181 6.81 -14.59 6.47
C TYR A 181 7.08 -13.45 7.45
N HIS A 182 7.35 -12.26 6.92
CA HIS A 182 7.47 -11.05 7.73
C HIS A 182 6.73 -9.88 7.07
N HIS A 183 5.75 -9.34 7.78
CA HIS A 183 4.97 -8.20 7.35
C HIS A 183 5.56 -6.90 7.90
N VAL A 184 5.94 -5.99 7.00
CA VAL A 184 6.40 -4.64 7.35
C VAL A 184 5.31 -3.65 6.97
N ALA A 185 4.39 -3.39 7.91
CA ALA A 185 3.28 -2.47 7.66
C ALA A 185 3.76 -1.03 7.39
N VAL A 186 3.65 -0.61 6.11
CA VAL A 186 3.90 0.75 5.63
C VAL A 186 2.94 1.15 4.50
N TRP A 187 2.51 2.41 4.50
CA TRP A 187 1.73 2.97 3.40
C TRP A 187 2.52 3.03 2.08
N ASP A 188 1.81 3.01 0.96
CA ASP A 188 2.46 3.03 -0.35
C ASP A 188 3.30 4.29 -0.61
N GLY A 189 4.57 4.12 -0.96
CA GLY A 189 5.50 5.24 -1.15
C GLY A 189 6.14 5.80 0.13
N VAL A 190 5.69 5.38 1.31
CA VAL A 190 6.39 5.68 2.58
C VAL A 190 7.48 4.62 2.80
N PRO A 191 8.76 5.01 3.00
CA PRO A 191 9.80 4.05 3.37
C PRO A 191 9.60 3.57 4.81
N PRO A 192 9.98 2.32 5.15
CA PRO A 192 10.07 1.90 6.54
C PRO A 192 11.07 2.77 7.31
N SER A 193 10.86 2.92 8.62
CA SER A 193 11.83 3.59 9.49
C SER A 193 13.15 2.81 9.53
N PRO A 194 14.30 3.45 9.84
CA PRO A 194 15.58 2.75 9.93
C PRO A 194 15.57 1.52 10.84
N ALA A 195 14.84 1.55 11.96
CA ALA A 195 14.69 0.40 12.84
C ALA A 195 13.93 -0.76 12.18
N LYS A 196 12.84 -0.47 11.45
CA LYS A 196 12.10 -1.50 10.69
C LYS A 196 12.90 -2.02 9.51
N ILE A 197 13.69 -1.16 8.84
CA ILE A 197 14.63 -1.60 7.79
C ILE A 197 15.62 -2.61 8.36
N GLU A 198 16.20 -2.31 9.52
CA GLU A 198 17.15 -3.17 10.21
C GLU A 198 16.55 -4.53 10.59
N GLU A 199 15.41 -4.52 11.27
CA GLU A 199 14.68 -5.71 11.69
C GLU A 199 14.39 -6.62 10.49
N ALA A 200 13.77 -6.06 9.45
CA ALA A 200 13.37 -6.80 8.28
C ALA A 200 14.55 -7.27 7.42
N ALA A 201 15.67 -6.52 7.40
CA ALA A 201 16.90 -6.95 6.74
C ALA A 201 17.53 -8.15 7.44
N ASN A 202 17.57 -8.16 8.77
CA ASN A 202 18.05 -9.32 9.54
C ASN A 202 17.15 -10.53 9.36
N PHE A 203 15.82 -10.34 9.39
CA PHE A 203 14.87 -11.39 9.06
C PHE A 203 15.16 -11.99 7.67
N ALA A 204 15.36 -11.14 6.66
CA ALA A 204 15.64 -11.58 5.30
C ALA A 204 16.93 -12.42 5.21
N VAL A 205 17.99 -12.01 5.93
CA VAL A 205 19.25 -12.77 6.01
C VAL A 205 19.05 -14.13 6.68
N GLU A 206 18.28 -14.21 7.77
CA GLU A 206 17.98 -15.50 8.39
C GLU A 206 17.13 -16.40 7.51
N ALA A 207 16.06 -15.86 6.93
CA ALA A 207 15.18 -16.61 6.05
C ALA A 207 15.91 -17.16 4.81
N ARG A 208 16.98 -16.47 4.36
CA ARG A 208 17.84 -16.91 3.27
C ARG A 208 18.49 -18.27 3.51
N LYS A 209 18.70 -18.68 4.78
CA LYS A 209 19.20 -20.02 5.12
C LYS A 209 18.22 -21.13 4.76
N SER A 210 16.94 -20.81 4.60
CA SER A 210 15.86 -21.76 4.29
C SER A 210 15.51 -21.82 2.80
N GLY A 211 16.12 -20.98 1.96
CA GLY A 211 15.86 -20.88 0.52
C GLY A 211 15.96 -19.45 0.01
N ASP A 212 15.37 -19.18 -1.15
CA ASP A 212 15.42 -17.85 -1.76
C ASP A 212 14.50 -16.86 -1.05
N VAL A 213 14.87 -15.59 -1.06
CA VAL A 213 14.15 -14.53 -0.34
C VAL A 213 13.53 -13.55 -1.30
N LEU A 214 12.23 -13.31 -1.14
CA LEU A 214 11.48 -12.28 -1.84
C LEU A 214 11.27 -11.07 -0.93
N VAL A 215 11.64 -9.89 -1.42
CA VAL A 215 11.20 -8.62 -0.84
C VAL A 215 10.27 -7.94 -1.83
N HIS A 216 9.01 -7.72 -1.45
CA HIS A 216 8.03 -7.13 -2.37
C HIS A 216 7.18 -6.02 -1.75
N CYS A 217 6.60 -5.22 -2.64
CA CYS A 217 5.57 -4.24 -2.32
C CYS A 217 4.46 -4.33 -3.37
N ALA A 218 3.71 -3.26 -3.64
CA ALA A 218 2.70 -3.26 -4.70
C ALA A 218 3.28 -3.60 -6.08
N HIS A 219 4.29 -2.85 -6.54
CA HIS A 219 4.85 -2.94 -7.90
C HIS A 219 6.31 -3.42 -7.95
N GLY A 220 6.96 -3.56 -6.79
CA GLY A 220 8.36 -3.98 -6.73
C GLY A 220 9.36 -2.97 -7.26
N ARG A 221 9.26 -1.71 -6.81
CA ARG A 221 10.05 -0.59 -7.38
C ARG A 221 10.71 0.33 -6.36
N GLY A 222 10.03 0.62 -5.26
CA GLY A 222 10.44 1.66 -4.31
C GLY A 222 10.65 1.10 -2.91
N ARG A 223 9.54 0.82 -2.21
CA ARG A 223 9.55 0.25 -0.84
C ARG A 223 10.37 -1.04 -0.76
N SER A 224 10.10 -2.01 -1.63
CA SER A 224 10.83 -3.28 -1.66
C SER A 224 12.31 -3.11 -2.03
N THR A 225 12.62 -2.25 -2.99
CA THR A 225 14.00 -1.89 -3.34
C THR A 225 14.74 -1.29 -2.15
N THR A 226 14.06 -0.42 -1.38
CA THR A 226 14.64 0.20 -0.18
C THR A 226 15.07 -0.88 0.81
N LEU A 227 14.17 -1.82 1.13
CA LEU A 227 14.52 -2.89 2.05
C LEU A 227 15.56 -3.87 1.47
N MET A 228 15.47 -4.22 0.19
CA MET A 228 16.45 -5.10 -0.44
C MET A 228 17.86 -4.51 -0.43
N CYS A 229 18.03 -3.19 -0.60
CA CYS A 229 19.34 -2.56 -0.44
C CYS A 229 19.95 -2.86 0.93
N ALA A 230 19.15 -2.72 1.99
CA ALA A 230 19.60 -3.01 3.35
C ALA A 230 19.86 -4.50 3.57
N ALA A 231 19.00 -5.38 3.05
CA ALA A 231 19.16 -6.83 3.16
C ALA A 231 20.45 -7.31 2.48
N LEU A 232 20.78 -6.83 1.28
CA LEU A 232 22.01 -7.20 0.59
C LEU A 232 23.27 -6.70 1.31
N VAL A 233 23.21 -5.51 1.93
CA VAL A 233 24.31 -5.02 2.78
C VAL A 233 24.43 -5.85 4.06
N ARG A 234 23.31 -6.20 4.71
CA ARG A 234 23.30 -7.10 5.88
C ARG A 234 23.80 -8.50 5.57
N ALA A 235 23.53 -9.00 4.37
CA ALA A 235 24.06 -10.26 3.88
C ALA A 235 25.57 -10.22 3.57
N GLY A 236 26.22 -9.06 3.68
CA GLY A 236 27.64 -8.90 3.37
C GLY A 236 27.98 -8.86 1.88
N LEU A 237 26.97 -8.76 1.00
CA LEU A 237 27.17 -8.75 -0.45
C LEU A 237 27.65 -7.38 -0.98
N PHE A 238 27.34 -6.30 -0.26
CA PHE A 238 27.76 -4.94 -0.60
C PHE A 238 28.10 -4.15 0.65
N GLY A 239 29.03 -3.19 0.53
CA GLY A 239 29.47 -2.37 1.65
C GLY A 239 28.54 -1.22 2.00
N THR A 240 27.71 -0.77 1.04
CA THR A 240 26.80 0.38 1.19
C THR A 240 25.48 0.15 0.45
N TRP A 241 24.41 0.85 0.87
CA TRP A 241 23.12 0.76 0.20
C TRP A 241 23.16 1.31 -1.22
N GLN A 242 24.04 2.27 -1.51
CA GLN A 242 24.25 2.84 -2.84
C GLN A 242 24.79 1.79 -3.79
N GLU A 243 25.80 1.02 -3.37
CA GLU A 243 26.35 -0.07 -4.16
C GLU A 243 25.34 -1.20 -4.34
N ALA A 244 24.64 -1.60 -3.27
CA ALA A 244 23.57 -2.58 -3.36
C ALA A 244 22.48 -2.15 -4.36
N PHE A 245 22.14 -0.86 -4.41
CA PHE A 245 21.17 -0.35 -5.38
C PHE A 245 21.71 -0.35 -6.82
N GLU A 246 22.85 0.29 -7.05
CA GLU A 246 23.36 0.54 -8.41
C GLU A 246 23.98 -0.70 -9.04
N LYS A 247 24.72 -1.50 -8.26
CA LYS A 247 25.41 -2.71 -8.74
C LYS A 247 24.60 -3.99 -8.44
N GLY A 248 23.91 -4.03 -7.30
CA GLY A 248 23.19 -5.22 -6.87
C GLY A 248 21.79 -5.37 -7.47
N ILE A 249 21.00 -4.30 -7.52
CA ILE A 249 19.56 -4.38 -7.86
C ILE A 249 19.25 -3.95 -9.29
N LYS A 250 19.73 -2.78 -9.70
CA LYS A 250 19.36 -2.20 -11.01
C LYS A 250 19.69 -3.09 -12.21
N PRO A 251 20.81 -3.84 -12.24
CA PRO A 251 21.08 -4.75 -13.35
C PRO A 251 20.03 -5.85 -13.52
N GLY A 252 19.56 -6.45 -12.41
CA GLY A 252 18.52 -7.49 -12.44
C GLY A 252 17.09 -6.96 -12.56
N ARG A 253 16.86 -5.69 -12.16
CA ARG A 253 15.53 -5.06 -12.19
C ARG A 253 15.61 -3.54 -12.39
N SER A 254 15.80 -3.12 -13.64
CA SER A 254 16.00 -1.71 -14.05
C SER A 254 14.86 -0.74 -13.67
N VAL A 255 13.68 -1.27 -13.41
CA VAL A 255 12.50 -0.50 -12.98
C VAL A 255 12.56 0.02 -11.55
N CYS A 256 13.51 -0.45 -10.75
CA CYS A 256 13.69 -0.03 -9.37
C CYS A 256 14.15 1.42 -9.27
N LYS A 257 13.52 2.19 -8.39
CA LYS A 257 13.78 3.63 -8.22
C LYS A 257 13.57 4.05 -6.76
N LEU A 258 14.63 4.59 -6.17
CA LEU A 258 14.58 5.20 -4.84
C LEU A 258 14.31 6.71 -4.94
N ASN A 259 13.23 7.15 -4.29
CA ASN A 259 12.95 8.57 -4.12
C ASN A 259 13.80 9.17 -2.99
N ARG A 260 13.76 10.50 -2.81
CA ARG A 260 14.55 11.21 -1.78
C ARG A 260 14.34 10.61 -0.39
N ARG A 261 13.09 10.43 0.04
CA ARG A 261 12.74 9.90 1.36
C ARG A 261 13.27 8.49 1.60
N MET A 262 13.24 7.62 0.58
CA MET A 262 13.79 6.27 0.65
C MET A 262 15.32 6.28 0.80
N ARG A 263 16.00 7.22 0.11
CA ARG A 263 17.45 7.41 0.24
C ARG A 263 17.82 7.97 1.60
N ASP A 264 17.03 8.91 2.12
CA ASP A 264 17.23 9.49 3.46
C ASP A 264 17.11 8.39 4.53
N ALA A 265 16.06 7.56 4.46
CA ALA A 265 15.87 6.43 5.38
C ALA A 265 17.01 5.40 5.32
N LEU A 266 17.51 5.07 4.12
CA LEU A 266 18.66 4.18 3.96
C LEU A 266 19.96 4.79 4.46
N THR A 267 20.16 6.09 4.27
CA THR A 267 21.34 6.81 4.76
C THR A 267 21.36 6.82 6.28
N GLU A 268 20.23 7.10 6.92
CA GLU A 268 20.10 7.05 8.37
C GLU A 268 20.30 5.62 8.90
N TRP A 269 19.69 4.63 8.24
CA TRP A 269 19.87 3.22 8.58
C TRP A 269 21.35 2.79 8.50
N GLN A 270 22.04 3.08 7.40
CA GLN A 270 23.44 2.68 7.23
C GLN A 270 24.34 3.32 8.30
N LYS A 271 24.19 4.63 8.53
CA LYS A 271 24.92 5.35 9.57
C LYS A 271 24.76 4.68 10.94
N LYS A 272 23.52 4.36 11.30
CA LYS A 272 23.17 3.82 12.63
C LYS A 272 23.57 2.36 12.82
N TYR A 273 23.42 1.53 11.80
CA TYR A 273 23.44 0.07 11.95
C TYR A 273 24.59 -0.63 11.23
N VAL A 274 25.23 0.02 10.27
CA VAL A 274 26.34 -0.54 9.49
C VAL A 274 27.64 0.16 9.87
N ASP A 275 27.69 1.48 9.77
CA ASP A 275 28.94 2.23 9.93
C ASP A 275 29.39 2.24 11.41
N THR A 276 28.43 2.36 12.33
CA THR A 276 28.72 2.33 13.78
C THR A 276 29.28 0.98 14.23
N LYS A 277 28.84 -0.14 13.62
CA LYS A 277 29.36 -1.49 13.94
C LYS A 277 30.76 -1.76 13.38
N LYS A 278 31.24 -0.99 12.40
CA LYS A 278 32.61 -1.12 11.88
C LYS A 278 33.65 -0.44 12.78
N MET A 279 33.22 0.39 13.73
CA MET A 279 34.09 1.13 14.66
C MET A 279 34.28 0.41 16.02
N THR A 280 33.61 -0.72 16.23
CA THR A 280 33.69 -1.59 17.41
C THR A 280 34.27 -2.94 17.02
#